data_AF-A0A4U3EU87-F1
#
_entry.id   AF-A0A4U3EU87-F1
#
_cell.length_a   1.000
_cell.length_b   1.000
_cell.length_c   1.000
_cell.angle_alpha   90.00
_cell.angle_beta   90.00
_cell.angle_gamma   90.00
#
_symmetry.space_group_name_H-M   'P 1'
#
loop_
_entity.id
_entity.type
_entity.pdbx_description
1 polymer ?
#
loop_
_entity_poly.entity_id
_entity_poly.type
_entity_poly.pdbx_seq_one_letter_code
_entity_poly.pdbx_strand_id
1 'polypeptide(L)'
;MKKIFTLLCLSIMLFIGATVPSTYASNQPVTPTIFVNKQKFESHALISYAGYAMISFRDIFTKYNMEVNWDQSKQTVTAKTKDGMKSFVLTANSNTAYINNKSYDLAQSPFIQNGILYVNLRFISEALGATVQYEKSSTTIFINTIK
;
A
#
# COMPACT_ATOMS: atom_id res chain seq x y z
N MET A 1 67.00 17.68 53.36
CA MET A 1 65.80 17.76 54.22
C MET A 1 64.70 18.50 53.49
N LYS A 2 63.51 17.87 53.39
CA LYS A 2 62.20 18.45 53.03
C LYS A 2 62.00 18.81 51.55
N LYS A 3 60.90 18.53 50.84
CA LYS A 3 59.68 17.69 50.98
C LYS A 3 59.10 17.62 49.55
N ILE A 4 58.53 16.48 49.17
CA ILE A 4 57.75 16.21 47.95
C ILE A 4 56.50 17.09 47.90
N PHE A 5 56.07 17.57 46.72
CA PHE A 5 54.63 17.81 46.42
C PHE A 5 54.36 17.86 44.89
N THR A 6 53.92 16.73 44.36
CA THR A 6 52.78 16.52 43.45
C THR A 6 52.30 17.68 42.56
N LEU A 7 52.28 17.50 41.23
CA LEU A 7 51.01 17.51 40.47
C LEU A 7 51.15 16.93 39.06
N LEU A 8 50.41 15.85 38.86
CA LEU A 8 50.02 15.20 37.63
C LEU A 8 49.02 16.09 36.87
N CYS A 9 49.30 16.52 35.64
CA CYS A 9 48.28 17.04 34.74
C CYS A 9 48.30 16.25 33.43
N LEU A 10 47.60 15.12 33.50
CA LEU A 10 47.25 14.23 32.40
C LEU A 10 46.20 14.94 31.53
N SER A 11 46.62 15.60 30.45
CA SER A 11 45.69 16.17 29.47
C SER A 11 45.13 15.06 28.57
N ILE A 12 44.18 14.28 29.08
CA ILE A 12 43.30 13.47 28.24
C ILE A 12 42.25 14.41 27.67
N MET A 13 42.42 14.75 26.39
CA MET A 13 41.42 15.45 25.59
C MET A 13 40.27 14.48 25.33
N LEU A 14 39.23 14.54 26.18
CA LEU A 14 38.00 13.77 26.01
C LEU A 14 37.24 14.35 24.81
N PHE A 15 37.41 13.75 23.64
CA PHE A 15 36.50 13.95 22.51
C PHE A 15 35.15 13.32 22.88
N ILE A 16 34.24 14.12 23.42
CA ILE A 16 32.84 13.73 23.58
C ILE A 16 32.22 13.81 22.18
N GLY A 17 32.32 12.72 21.43
CA GLY A 17 31.52 12.53 20.23
C GLY A 17 30.06 12.44 20.64
N ALA A 18 29.30 13.52 20.44
CA ALA A 18 27.86 13.48 20.57
C ALA A 18 27.31 12.58 19.46
N THR A 19 27.06 11.30 19.78
CA THR A 19 26.28 10.43 18.91
C THR A 19 24.84 10.91 18.98
N VAL A 20 24.41 11.71 18.02
CA VAL A 20 22.98 11.95 17.78
C VAL A 20 22.37 10.59 17.44
N PRO A 21 21.41 10.06 18.23
CA PRO A 21 20.70 8.86 17.83
C PRO A 21 19.87 9.21 16.59
N SER A 22 20.26 8.67 15.44
CA SER A 22 19.40 8.65 14.26
C SER A 22 18.22 7.75 14.58
N THR A 23 17.09 8.35 14.96
CA THR A 23 15.83 7.63 15.03
C THR A 23 15.42 7.28 13.60
N TYR A 24 15.71 6.05 13.18
CA TYR A 24 15.12 5.51 11.97
C TYR A 24 13.62 5.35 12.24
N ALA A 25 12.80 6.20 11.62
CA ALA A 25 11.36 5.97 11.58
C ALA A 25 11.14 4.57 10.95
N SER A 26 10.53 3.67 11.71
CA SER A 26 10.10 2.38 11.19
C SER A 26 9.13 2.64 10.04
N ASN A 27 9.56 2.37 8.81
CA ASN A 27 8.82 2.65 7.58
C ASN A 27 7.70 1.62 7.39
N GLN A 28 6.73 1.58 8.30
CA GLN A 28 5.56 0.71 8.17
C GLN A 28 4.63 1.27 7.09
N PRO A 29 4.06 0.40 6.23
CA PRO A 29 3.09 0.84 5.24
C PRO A 29 1.88 1.46 5.94
N VAL A 30 1.48 2.64 5.46
CA VAL A 30 0.31 3.36 6.00
C VAL A 30 -0.95 2.59 5.59
N THR A 31 -1.74 2.13 6.56
CA THR A 31 -3.01 1.44 6.30
C THR A 31 -4.17 2.45 6.32
N PRO A 32 -4.89 2.64 5.21
CA PRO A 32 -6.05 3.54 5.18
C PRO A 32 -7.27 2.90 5.83
N THR A 33 -8.13 3.73 6.43
CA THR A 33 -9.50 3.29 6.79
C THR A 33 -10.37 3.35 5.54
N ILE A 34 -11.11 2.28 5.22
CA ILE A 34 -11.97 2.24 4.04
C ILE A 34 -13.43 2.14 4.46
N PHE A 35 -14.28 2.97 3.86
CA PHE A 35 -15.73 2.86 3.94
C PHE A 35 -16.32 2.59 2.55
N VAL A 36 -17.20 1.60 2.45
CA VAL A 36 -17.98 1.33 1.24
C VAL A 36 -19.45 1.59 1.55
N ASN A 37 -20.08 2.55 0.85
CA ASN A 37 -21.46 2.98 1.11
C ASN A 37 -21.70 3.32 2.59
N LYS A 38 -20.79 4.11 3.19
CA LYS A 38 -20.79 4.52 4.61
C LYS A 38 -20.56 3.40 5.63
N GLN A 39 -20.36 2.15 5.20
CA GLN A 39 -20.03 1.04 6.08
C GLN A 39 -18.53 0.79 6.09
N LYS A 40 -17.93 0.63 7.27
CA LYS A 40 -16.50 0.31 7.38
C LYS A 40 -16.23 -1.03 6.69
N PHE A 41 -15.17 -1.07 5.88
CA PHE A 41 -14.76 -2.24 5.13
C PHE A 41 -13.38 -2.70 5.59
N GLU A 42 -13.38 -3.73 6.43
CA GLU A 42 -12.15 -4.39 6.86
C GLU A 42 -11.53 -5.10 5.67
N SER A 43 -10.31 -4.70 5.30
CA SER A 43 -9.59 -5.22 4.14
C SER A 43 -8.09 -5.02 4.29
N HIS A 44 -7.33 -5.77 3.50
CA HIS A 44 -5.88 -5.62 3.40
C HIS A 44 -5.60 -4.51 2.41
N ALA A 45 -5.46 -3.29 2.93
CA ALA A 45 -5.14 -2.10 2.14
C ALA A 45 -3.88 -1.41 2.67
N LEU A 46 -3.19 -0.71 1.78
CA LEU A 46 -2.03 0.11 2.11
C LEU A 46 -1.91 1.29 1.15
N ILE A 47 -1.24 2.35 1.59
CA ILE A 47 -0.81 3.44 0.72
C ILE A 47 0.61 3.12 0.25
N SER A 48 0.82 3.03 -1.07
CA SER A 48 2.14 2.80 -1.65
C SER A 48 3.05 4.02 -1.41
N TYR A 49 4.37 3.84 -1.55
CA TYR A 49 5.32 4.96 -1.44
C TYR A 49 5.06 6.08 -2.44
N ALA A 50 4.46 5.76 -3.59
CA ALA A 50 4.04 6.73 -4.59
C ALA A 50 2.69 7.42 -4.26
N GLY A 51 2.08 7.11 -3.12
CA GLY A 51 0.85 7.75 -2.64
C GLY A 51 -0.45 7.14 -3.17
N TYR A 52 -0.40 5.95 -3.77
CA TYR A 52 -1.59 5.27 -4.29
C TYR A 52 -2.21 4.36 -3.25
N ALA A 53 -3.54 4.40 -3.13
CA ALA A 53 -4.29 3.43 -2.35
C ALA A 53 -4.31 2.09 -3.08
N MET A 54 -3.77 1.09 -2.41
CA MET A 54 -3.65 -0.29 -2.88
C MET A 54 -4.48 -1.19 -1.98
N ILE A 55 -5.08 -2.23 -2.57
CA ILE A 55 -5.92 -3.18 -1.85
C ILE A 55 -5.66 -4.60 -2.37
N SER A 56 -5.77 -5.60 -1.51
CA SER A 56 -5.78 -7.01 -1.91
C SER A 56 -6.80 -7.22 -3.02
N PHE A 57 -6.36 -7.85 -4.13
CA PHE A 57 -7.25 -8.17 -5.24
C PHE A 57 -8.48 -8.96 -4.78
N ARG A 58 -8.30 -9.86 -3.81
CA ARG A 58 -9.38 -10.71 -3.31
C ARG A 58 -10.44 -9.88 -2.60
N ASP A 59 -10.02 -8.98 -1.72
CA ASP A 59 -10.95 -8.17 -0.92
C ASP A 59 -11.81 -7.29 -1.82
N ILE A 60 -11.19 -6.59 -2.79
CA ILE A 60 -11.94 -5.69 -3.68
C ILE A 60 -12.87 -6.47 -4.61
N PHE A 61 -12.43 -7.54 -5.24
CA PHE A 61 -13.29 -8.30 -6.17
C PHE A 61 -14.40 -9.08 -5.45
N THR A 62 -14.12 -9.64 -4.27
CA THR A 62 -15.16 -10.25 -3.43
C THR A 62 -16.18 -9.21 -2.95
N LYS A 63 -15.75 -7.97 -2.64
CA LYS A 63 -16.68 -6.89 -2.28
C LYS A 63 -17.69 -6.58 -3.40
N TYR A 64 -17.30 -6.74 -4.66
CA TYR A 64 -18.16 -6.60 -5.83
C TYR A 64 -18.79 -7.92 -6.31
N ASN A 65 -18.73 -8.99 -5.51
CA ASN A 65 -19.33 -10.30 -5.80
C ASN A 65 -18.86 -10.89 -7.14
N MET A 66 -17.60 -10.63 -7.51
CA MET A 66 -16.98 -11.13 -8.74
C MET A 66 -16.35 -12.50 -8.53
N GLU A 67 -16.34 -13.31 -9.58
CA GLU A 67 -15.60 -14.57 -9.65
C GLU A 67 -14.13 -14.26 -9.89
N VAL A 68 -13.24 -14.88 -9.13
CA VAL A 68 -11.81 -14.56 -9.13
C VAL A 68 -11.00 -15.82 -9.38
N ASN A 69 -10.14 -15.78 -10.40
CA ASN A 69 -9.17 -16.80 -10.73
C ASN A 69 -7.74 -16.23 -10.61
N TRP A 70 -6.89 -16.93 -9.87
CA TRP A 70 -5.48 -16.58 -9.72
C TRP A 70 -4.60 -17.57 -10.48
N ASP A 71 -3.80 -17.07 -11.41
CA ASP A 71 -2.76 -17.84 -12.10
C ASP A 71 -1.42 -17.55 -11.42
N GLN A 72 -0.96 -18.50 -10.59
CA GLN A 72 0.30 -18.39 -9.86
C GLN A 72 1.52 -18.31 -10.80
N SER A 73 1.48 -19.01 -11.93
CA SER A 73 2.62 -19.09 -12.86
C SER A 73 2.86 -17.76 -13.57
N LYS A 74 1.77 -17.06 -13.91
CA LYS A 74 1.81 -15.75 -14.56
C LYS A 74 1.75 -14.59 -13.59
N GLN A 75 1.50 -14.87 -12.31
CA GLN A 75 1.20 -13.87 -11.29
C GLN A 75 0.06 -12.93 -11.74
N THR A 76 -0.99 -13.53 -12.32
CA THR A 76 -2.11 -12.81 -12.94
C THR A 76 -3.41 -13.15 -12.23
N VAL A 77 -4.15 -12.12 -11.85
CA VAL A 77 -5.55 -12.28 -11.44
C VAL A 77 -6.46 -12.00 -12.63
N THR A 78 -7.43 -12.90 -12.84
CA THR A 78 -8.59 -12.67 -13.70
C THR A 78 -9.83 -12.59 -12.82
N ALA A 79 -10.61 -11.51 -12.93
CA ALA A 79 -11.88 -11.38 -12.21
C ALA A 79 -13.03 -11.09 -13.18
N LYS A 80 -14.22 -11.66 -12.95
CA LYS A 80 -15.40 -11.47 -13.82
C LYS A 80 -16.67 -11.27 -13.00
N THR A 81 -17.57 -10.41 -13.46
CA THR A 81 -18.91 -10.32 -12.90
C THR A 81 -19.70 -11.57 -13.26
N LYS A 82 -20.69 -11.95 -12.43
CA LYS A 82 -21.49 -13.17 -12.65
C LYS A 82 -22.27 -13.15 -13.97
N ASP A 83 -22.62 -11.96 -14.45
CA ASP A 83 -23.26 -11.74 -15.75
C ASP A 83 -22.26 -11.70 -16.94
N GLY A 84 -20.96 -11.76 -16.67
CA GLY A 84 -19.89 -11.68 -17.67
C GLY A 84 -19.69 -10.31 -18.31
N MET A 85 -20.45 -9.28 -17.92
CA MET A 85 -20.39 -7.94 -18.55
C MET A 85 -19.10 -7.18 -18.24
N LYS A 86 -18.45 -7.45 -17.11
CA LYS A 86 -17.17 -6.84 -16.72
C LYS A 86 -16.17 -7.92 -16.37
N SER A 87 -14.98 -7.80 -16.95
CA SER A 87 -13.83 -8.66 -16.68
C SER A 87 -12.57 -7.83 -16.49
N PHE A 88 -11.70 -8.26 -15.59
CA PHE A 88 -10.42 -7.66 -15.29
C PHE A 88 -9.32 -8.69 -15.46
N VAL A 89 -8.19 -8.27 -16.04
CA VAL A 89 -6.94 -9.03 -16.03
C VAL A 89 -5.84 -8.09 -15.53
N LEU A 90 -5.23 -8.44 -14.39
CA LEU A 90 -4.17 -7.67 -13.76
C LEU A 90 -2.99 -8.60 -13.48
N THR A 91 -1.81 -8.20 -13.91
CA THR A 91 -0.58 -8.97 -13.73
C THR A 91 0.37 -8.22 -12.81
N ALA A 92 1.00 -8.93 -11.89
CA ALA A 92 2.03 -8.35 -11.03
C ALA A 92 3.12 -7.67 -11.87
N ASN A 93 3.54 -6.48 -11.43
CA ASN A 93 4.57 -5.63 -12.05
C ASN A 93 4.24 -5.16 -13.48
N SER A 94 3.03 -5.41 -14.00
CA SER A 94 2.57 -4.85 -15.27
C SER A 94 1.89 -3.51 -15.03
N ASN A 95 2.32 -2.47 -15.76
CA ASN A 95 1.61 -1.20 -15.80
C ASN A 95 0.36 -1.26 -16.70
N THR A 96 0.17 -2.35 -17.45
CA THR A 96 -1.01 -2.55 -18.28
C THR A 96 -1.98 -3.50 -17.59
N ALA A 97 -3.22 -3.05 -17.46
CA ALA A 97 -4.38 -3.86 -17.08
C ALA A 97 -5.33 -4.03 -18.26
N TYR A 98 -6.21 -5.03 -18.20
CA TYR A 98 -7.26 -5.20 -19.20
C TYR A 98 -8.63 -5.16 -18.55
N ILE A 99 -9.55 -4.40 -19.16
CA ILE A 99 -10.99 -4.44 -18.84
C ILE A 99 -11.72 -4.85 -20.11
N ASN A 100 -12.43 -5.97 -20.09
CA ASN A 100 -13.12 -6.52 -21.28
C ASN A 100 -12.20 -6.58 -22.51
N ASN A 101 -10.99 -7.11 -22.31
CA ASN A 101 -9.92 -7.24 -23.31
C ASN A 101 -9.37 -5.92 -23.89
N LYS A 102 -9.82 -4.76 -23.41
CA LYS A 102 -9.21 -3.46 -23.75
C LYS A 102 -8.12 -3.12 -22.74
N SER A 103 -6.97 -2.65 -23.22
CA SER A 103 -5.83 -2.27 -22.39
C SER A 103 -6.03 -0.90 -21.74
N TYR A 104 -5.59 -0.77 -20.49
CA TYR A 104 -5.57 0.46 -19.72
C TYR A 104 -4.22 0.59 -19.01
N ASP A 105 -3.64 1.79 -19.05
CA ASP A 105 -2.41 2.10 -18.32
C ASP A 105 -2.74 2.44 -16.87
N LEU A 106 -1.99 1.83 -15.96
CA LEU A 106 -2.13 2.00 -14.53
C LEU A 106 -1.13 3.05 -14.04
N ALA A 107 -1.62 3.96 -13.21
CA ALA A 107 -0.77 4.92 -12.50
C ALA A 107 0.19 4.22 -11.51
N GLN A 108 -0.18 3.04 -11.03
CA GLN A 108 0.64 2.18 -10.19
C GLN A 108 0.38 0.72 -10.58
N SER A 109 1.45 -0.01 -10.94
CA SER A 109 1.34 -1.44 -11.22
C SER A 109 0.91 -2.24 -9.99
N PRO A 110 0.17 -3.35 -10.19
CA PRO A 110 -0.06 -4.32 -9.14
C PRO A 110 1.27 -4.88 -8.65
N PHE A 111 1.39 -5.17 -7.36
CA PHE A 111 2.61 -5.77 -6.80
C PHE A 111 2.25 -6.81 -5.75
N ILE A 112 3.14 -7.78 -5.57
CA ILE A 112 2.99 -8.79 -4.53
C ILE A 112 3.81 -8.37 -3.32
N GLN A 113 3.15 -8.28 -2.17
CA GLN A 113 3.79 -8.05 -0.88
C GLN A 113 3.23 -9.05 0.12
N ASN A 114 4.11 -9.75 0.84
CA ASN A 114 3.73 -10.79 1.80
C ASN A 114 2.77 -11.85 1.22
N GLY A 115 2.98 -12.24 -0.04
CA GLY A 115 2.13 -13.23 -0.73
C GLY A 115 0.76 -12.72 -1.18
N ILE A 116 0.44 -11.44 -0.97
CA ILE A 116 -0.81 -10.82 -1.40
C ILE A 116 -0.53 -9.94 -2.62
N LEU A 117 -1.30 -10.15 -3.70
CA LEU A 117 -1.30 -9.22 -4.82
C LEU A 117 -2.16 -8.01 -4.47
N TYR A 118 -1.52 -6.84 -4.43
CA TYR A 118 -2.16 -5.55 -4.24
C TYR A 118 -2.44 -4.91 -5.60
N VAL A 119 -3.65 -4.37 -5.76
CA VAL A 119 -4.11 -3.69 -6.98
C VAL A 119 -4.56 -2.27 -6.65
N ASN A 120 -4.55 -1.39 -7.66
CA ASN A 120 -4.96 0.01 -7.48
C ASN A 120 -6.47 0.09 -7.18
N LEU A 121 -6.81 0.50 -5.96
CA LEU A 121 -8.19 0.50 -5.46
C LEU A 121 -9.09 1.37 -6.34
N ARG A 122 -8.64 2.59 -6.66
CA ARG A 122 -9.43 3.55 -7.44
C ARG A 122 -9.74 3.03 -8.83
N PHE A 123 -8.72 2.51 -9.53
CA PHE A 123 -8.88 1.97 -10.88
C PHE A 123 -9.98 0.90 -10.93
N ILE A 124 -9.97 -0.05 -10.00
CA ILE A 124 -10.97 -1.12 -9.96
C ILE A 124 -12.36 -0.58 -9.61
N SER A 125 -12.45 0.25 -8.57
CA SER A 125 -13.73 0.81 -8.12
C SER A 125 -14.39 1.69 -9.18
N GLU A 126 -13.65 2.59 -9.82
CA GLU A 126 -14.19 3.48 -10.86
C GLU A 126 -14.54 2.73 -12.14
N ALA A 127 -13.77 1.69 -12.52
CA ALA A 127 -14.11 0.82 -13.64
C ALA A 127 -15.43 0.05 -13.45
N LEU A 128 -15.82 -0.16 -12.18
CA LEU A 128 -17.08 -0.76 -11.75
C LEU A 128 -18.19 0.28 -11.48
N GLY A 129 -17.95 1.55 -11.82
CA GLY A 129 -18.93 2.63 -11.71
C GLY A 129 -19.07 3.21 -10.30
N ALA A 130 -18.17 2.90 -9.37
CA ALA A 130 -18.13 3.56 -8.07
C ALA A 130 -17.37 4.89 -8.14
N THR A 131 -17.62 5.76 -7.17
CA THR A 131 -16.81 6.96 -6.92
C THR A 131 -15.88 6.73 -5.73
N VAL A 132 -14.66 7.25 -5.79
CA VAL A 132 -13.66 7.09 -4.74
C VAL A 132 -13.16 8.46 -4.27
N GLN A 133 -13.35 8.74 -2.98
CA GLN A 133 -12.91 9.98 -2.33
C GLN A 133 -11.86 9.64 -1.27
N TYR A 134 -10.80 10.45 -1.19
CA TYR A 134 -9.74 10.29 -0.19
C TYR A 134 -9.72 11.51 0.73
N GLU A 135 -9.88 11.27 2.02
CA GLU A 135 -9.77 12.25 3.09
C GLU A 135 -8.37 12.16 3.71
N LYS A 136 -7.51 13.11 3.35
CA LYS A 136 -6.09 13.11 3.75
C LYS A 136 -5.90 13.29 5.26
N SER A 137 -6.77 14.07 5.90
CA SER A 137 -6.65 14.38 7.34
C SER A 137 -6.75 13.15 8.23
N SER A 138 -7.59 12.18 7.83
CA SER A 138 -7.83 10.95 8.58
C SER A 138 -7.30 9.69 7.89
N THR A 139 -6.65 9.83 6.73
CA THR A 139 -6.25 8.70 5.85
C THR A 139 -7.43 7.76 5.60
N THR A 140 -8.57 8.34 5.23
CA THR A 140 -9.83 7.61 5.01
C THR A 140 -10.20 7.60 3.54
N ILE A 141 -10.61 6.46 3.02
CA ILE A 141 -11.11 6.29 1.66
C ILE A 141 -12.59 5.97 1.72
N PHE A 142 -13.39 6.74 0.99
CA PHE A 142 -14.82 6.50 0.82
C PHE A 142 -15.09 6.01 -0.59
N ILE A 143 -15.71 4.84 -0.71
CA ILE A 143 -16.17 4.25 -1.96
C ILE A 143 -17.70 4.29 -1.96
N ASN A 144 -18.29 4.97 -2.94
CA ASN A 144 -19.74 4.98 -3.13
C ASN A 144 -20.09 4.28 -4.44
N THR A 145 -20.80 3.16 -4.35
CA THR A 145 -21.25 2.40 -5.53
C THR A 145 -22.59 2.96 -6.01
N ILE A 146 -22.77 3.14 -7.32
CA ILE A 146 -24.08 3.43 -7.89
C ILE A 146 -24.89 2.13 -7.83
N LYS A 147 -25.97 2.13 -7.06
CA LYS A 147 -26.94 1.02 -6.98
C LYS A 147 -27.95 1.13 -8.12
#